data_AF-A0AAC9BEN3-F1
#
_entry.id   AF-A0AAC9BEN3-F1
#
_cell.length_a   1.000
_cell.length_b   1.000
_cell.length_c   1.000
_cell.angle_alpha   90.00
_cell.angle_beta   90.00
_cell.angle_gamma   90.00
#
_symmetry.space_group_name_H-M   'P 1'
#
loop_
_entity.id
_entity.type
_entity.pdbx_description
1 polymer ?
#
loop_
_entity_poly.entity_id
_entity_poly.type
_entity_poly.pdbx_seq_one_letter_code
_entity_poly.pdbx_strand_id
1 'polypeptide(L)'
;MRASLTPEQWMKGIWVAGLTSWDKAFSKQQSLVYLMRVGEAYASQAELVYALRRSGRSAVVDAKDSTKNCLGDLMMPATASLPAAESFTPSAYLKPMLGHAHRQTETDDGWQYDINYPSRSGSQPAMLVGDEQLSFAWTRPTVQRRRPGPTRPYREWTLTALLDDLEAVTE
;
A
#
# COMPACT_ATOMS: atom_id res chain seq x y z
N MET A 1 -4.30 2.32 -1.17
CA MET A 1 -4.07 3.78 -1.32
C MET A 1 -4.70 4.22 -2.64
N ARG A 2 -5.54 5.27 -2.68
CA ARG A 2 -5.97 5.82 -3.98
C ARG A 2 -4.92 6.83 -4.44
N ALA A 3 -3.88 6.31 -5.06
CA ALA A 3 -2.84 7.11 -5.66
C ALA A 3 -3.28 7.55 -7.06
N SER A 4 -3.43 8.85 -7.30
CA SER A 4 -3.70 9.40 -8.64
C SER A 4 -2.42 9.69 -9.43
N LEU A 5 -1.27 9.64 -8.77
CA LEU A 5 0.03 9.91 -9.37
C LEU A 5 0.55 8.68 -10.12
N THR A 6 1.19 8.91 -11.26
CA THR A 6 1.92 7.89 -12.02
C THR A 6 3.15 7.41 -11.24
N PRO A 7 3.71 6.24 -11.56
CA PRO A 7 4.95 5.77 -10.95
C PRO A 7 6.07 6.83 -10.97
N GLU A 8 6.27 7.52 -12.10
CA GLU A 8 7.32 8.53 -12.26
C GLU A 8 7.09 9.76 -11.37
N GLN A 9 5.83 10.11 -11.11
CA GLN A 9 5.48 11.20 -10.21
C GLN A 9 5.77 10.83 -8.76
N TRP A 10 5.48 9.60 -8.34
CA TRP A 10 5.80 9.10 -7.01
C TRP A 10 7.29 9.13 -6.70
N MET A 11 8.12 8.86 -7.70
CA MET A 11 9.58 8.85 -7.59
C MET A 11 10.21 10.23 -7.37
N LYS A 12 9.44 11.32 -7.36
CA LYS A 12 9.93 12.69 -7.14
C LYS A 12 10.16 13.03 -5.67
N GLY A 13 10.55 12.05 -4.85
CA GLY A 13 10.83 12.23 -3.42
C GLY A 13 9.59 12.37 -2.54
N ILE A 14 8.47 11.75 -2.94
CA ILE A 14 7.22 11.81 -2.18
C ILE A 14 7.32 10.94 -0.92
N TRP A 15 6.73 11.44 0.16
CA TRP A 15 6.59 10.73 1.43
C TRP A 15 5.14 10.27 1.63
N VAL A 16 4.99 9.09 2.22
CA VAL A 16 3.70 8.51 2.60
C VAL A 16 3.67 8.36 4.11
N ALA A 17 2.68 8.99 4.74
CA ALA A 17 2.41 8.84 6.16
C ALA A 17 1.21 7.91 6.38
N GLY A 18 1.42 6.83 7.12
CA GLY A 18 0.38 5.95 7.61
C GLY A 18 -0.11 6.39 8.98
N LEU A 19 -1.40 6.67 9.08
CA LEU A 19 -2.05 7.04 10.32
C LEU A 19 -3.10 5.99 10.69
N THR A 20 -3.33 5.77 11.99
CA THR A 20 -4.48 4.99 12.43
C THR A 20 -5.80 5.64 12.01
N SER A 21 -6.85 4.81 11.96
CA SER A 21 -8.19 5.24 11.60
C SER A 21 -8.76 6.23 12.63
N TRP A 22 -9.48 7.24 12.14
CA TRP A 22 -10.24 8.17 12.98
C TRP A 22 -11.59 7.55 13.40
N ASP A 23 -11.56 6.54 14.25
CA ASP A 23 -12.74 5.82 14.71
C ASP A 23 -12.83 5.75 16.25
N LYS A 24 -13.93 5.16 16.75
CA LYS A 24 -14.16 5.05 18.20
C LYS A 24 -13.20 4.06 18.88
N ALA A 25 -12.71 3.04 18.16
CA ALA A 25 -11.78 2.07 18.71
C ALA A 25 -10.42 2.72 19.03
N PHE A 26 -10.05 3.77 18.29
CA PHE A 26 -8.88 4.60 18.56
C PHE A 26 -9.20 5.89 19.31
N SER A 27 -10.34 5.98 20.02
CA SER A 27 -10.74 7.19 20.77
C SER A 27 -10.73 8.47 19.93
N LYS A 28 -10.99 8.35 18.61
CA LYS A 28 -10.91 9.45 17.64
C LYS A 28 -9.53 10.12 17.59
N GLN A 29 -8.48 9.43 18.01
CA GLN A 29 -7.09 9.79 17.81
C GLN A 29 -6.53 9.17 16.55
N GLN A 30 -5.47 9.80 16.02
CA GLN A 30 -4.75 9.30 14.84
C GLN A 30 -3.26 9.31 15.12
N SER A 31 -2.69 8.13 15.33
CA SER A 31 -1.27 7.95 15.59
C SER A 31 -0.52 7.62 14.30
N LEU A 32 0.69 8.12 14.17
CA LEU A 32 1.60 7.76 13.08
C LEU A 32 2.10 6.33 13.30
N VAL A 33 1.82 5.45 12.34
CA VAL A 33 2.23 4.03 12.39
C VAL A 33 3.36 3.73 11.41
N TYR A 34 3.43 4.45 10.29
CA TYR A 34 4.55 4.37 9.37
C TYR A 34 4.78 5.71 8.66
N LEU A 35 6.02 5.95 8.26
CA LEU A 35 6.42 7.06 7.42
C LEU A 35 7.45 6.55 6.43
N MET A 36 7.18 6.67 5.14
CA MET A 36 7.97 6.04 4.10
C MET A 36 8.25 7.04 2.98
N ARG A 37 9.52 7.26 2.65
CA ARG A 37 9.88 7.88 1.37
C ARG A 37 9.71 6.84 0.28
N VAL A 38 9.03 7.19 -0.81
CA VAL A 38 8.94 6.29 -1.96
C VAL A 38 10.30 6.15 -2.62
N GLY A 39 10.82 4.93 -2.66
CA GLY A 39 12.09 4.56 -3.28
C GLY A 39 11.91 3.93 -4.66
N GLU A 40 10.84 3.16 -4.86
CA GLU A 40 10.46 2.60 -6.16
C GLU A 40 8.93 2.67 -6.34
N ALA A 41 8.47 2.76 -7.59
CA ALA A 41 7.05 2.74 -7.92
C ALA A 41 6.82 1.96 -9.22
N TYR A 42 5.72 1.22 -9.27
CA TYR A 42 5.37 0.32 -10.38
C TYR A 42 3.91 0.50 -10.78
N ALA A 43 3.59 0.25 -12.05
CA ALA A 43 2.24 0.44 -12.56
C ALA A 43 1.26 -0.65 -12.12
N SER A 44 1.75 -1.87 -11.83
CA SER A 44 0.90 -3.03 -11.51
C SER A 44 1.53 -3.96 -10.47
N GLN A 45 0.70 -4.85 -9.89
CA GLN A 45 1.14 -5.94 -9.01
C GLN A 45 2.15 -6.86 -9.71
N ALA A 46 1.90 -7.22 -10.97
CA ALA A 46 2.83 -8.05 -11.74
C ALA A 46 4.21 -7.42 -11.89
N GLU A 47 4.25 -6.13 -12.27
CA GLU A 47 5.51 -5.40 -12.45
C GLU A 47 6.31 -5.34 -11.13
N LEU A 48 5.64 -5.02 -10.02
CA LEU A 48 6.24 -5.04 -8.68
C LEU A 48 6.84 -6.41 -8.37
N VAL A 49 6.06 -7.49 -8.50
CA VAL A 49 6.50 -8.86 -8.19
C VAL A 49 7.72 -9.25 -9.03
N TYR A 50 7.71 -8.96 -10.33
CA TYR A 50 8.84 -9.28 -11.21
C TYR A 50 10.08 -8.47 -10.85
N ALA A 51 9.93 -7.18 -10.54
CA ALA A 51 11.05 -6.33 -10.15
C ALA A 51 11.68 -6.77 -8.83
N LEU A 52 10.88 -7.09 -7.81
CA LEU A 52 11.37 -7.61 -6.54
C LEU A 52 12.14 -8.93 -6.72
N ARG A 53 11.61 -9.87 -7.51
CA ARG A 53 12.31 -11.14 -7.80
C ARG A 53 13.64 -10.91 -8.52
N ARG A 54 13.65 -10.08 -9.58
CA ARG A 54 14.87 -9.80 -10.37
C ARG A 54 15.95 -9.05 -9.57
N SER A 55 15.55 -8.26 -8.58
CA SER A 55 16.47 -7.54 -7.69
C SER A 55 16.98 -8.38 -6.51
N GLY A 56 16.69 -9.69 -6.48
CA GLY A 56 17.14 -10.59 -5.41
C GLY A 56 16.29 -10.51 -4.13
N ARG A 57 15.19 -9.76 -4.14
CA ARG A 57 14.27 -9.60 -2.99
C ARG A 57 13.16 -10.65 -2.98
N SER A 58 13.45 -11.87 -3.43
CA SER A 58 12.47 -12.97 -3.49
C SER A 58 11.87 -13.31 -2.13
N ALA A 59 12.63 -13.21 -1.04
CA ALA A 59 12.13 -13.43 0.31
C ALA A 59 11.00 -12.45 0.70
N VAL A 60 11.05 -11.20 0.23
CA VAL A 60 9.98 -10.22 0.43
C VAL A 60 8.73 -10.65 -0.32
N VAL A 61 8.90 -11.14 -1.55
CA VAL A 61 7.78 -11.67 -2.36
C VAL A 61 7.14 -12.86 -1.68
N ASP A 62 7.92 -13.84 -1.22
CA ASP A 62 7.40 -15.04 -0.56
C ASP A 62 6.68 -14.72 0.76
N ALA A 63 7.19 -13.76 1.54
CA ALA A 63 6.57 -13.35 2.79
C ALA A 63 5.21 -12.65 2.58
N LYS A 64 5.07 -11.94 1.45
CA LYS A 64 3.89 -11.13 1.10
C LYS A 64 2.98 -11.78 0.06
N ASP A 65 3.28 -13.02 -0.36
CA ASP A 65 2.51 -13.80 -1.31
C ASP A 65 1.11 -14.15 -0.77
N SER A 66 0.08 -13.54 -1.36
CA SER A 66 -1.32 -13.74 -0.93
C SER A 66 -1.85 -15.16 -1.18
N THR A 67 -1.16 -15.99 -1.99
CA THR A 67 -1.52 -17.40 -2.22
C THR A 67 -1.02 -18.33 -1.10
N LYS A 68 -0.10 -17.83 -0.25
CA LYS A 68 0.54 -18.59 0.83
C LYS A 68 0.27 -18.00 2.22
N ASN A 69 0.02 -16.70 2.30
CA ASN A 69 -0.13 -15.98 3.55
C ASN A 69 -1.45 -15.19 3.57
N CYS A 70 -2.26 -15.36 4.62
CA CYS A 70 -3.53 -14.66 4.78
C CYS A 70 -3.37 -13.15 5.01
N LEU A 71 -2.19 -12.70 5.43
CA LEU A 71 -1.80 -11.30 5.56
C LEU A 71 -0.93 -10.80 4.39
N GLY A 72 -0.68 -11.65 3.39
CA GLY A 72 0.05 -11.27 2.18
C GLY A 72 -0.76 -10.31 1.33
N ASP A 73 -0.11 -9.29 0.78
CA ASP A 73 -0.72 -8.20 -0.01
C ASP A 73 -0.21 -8.15 -1.46
N LEU A 74 0.65 -9.10 -1.87
CA LEU A 74 1.05 -9.28 -3.26
C LEU A 74 0.12 -10.26 -3.97
N MET A 75 -0.46 -9.78 -5.07
CA MET A 75 -1.25 -10.61 -5.98
C MET A 75 -0.30 -11.26 -6.98
N MET A 76 -0.23 -12.59 -6.97
CA MET A 76 0.79 -13.31 -7.72
C MET A 76 0.38 -13.56 -9.17
N PRO A 77 1.17 -13.12 -10.16
CA PRO A 77 0.92 -13.48 -11.56
C PRO A 77 0.97 -14.99 -11.76
N ALA A 78 0.11 -15.51 -12.64
CA ALA A 78 0.07 -16.94 -12.95
C ALA A 78 1.27 -17.43 -13.78
N THR A 79 1.98 -16.49 -14.42
CA THR A 79 3.14 -16.77 -15.29
C THR A 79 4.37 -15.97 -14.84
N ALA A 80 5.53 -16.28 -15.42
CA ALA A 80 6.78 -15.56 -15.14
C ALA A 80 6.84 -14.16 -15.76
N SER A 81 5.94 -13.86 -16.70
CA SER A 81 5.81 -12.57 -17.38
C SER A 81 4.41 -12.42 -17.94
N LEU A 82 3.79 -11.25 -17.76
CA LEU A 82 2.51 -10.91 -18.37
C LEU A 82 2.69 -9.78 -19.40
N PRO A 83 1.95 -9.79 -20.52
CA PRO A 83 1.79 -8.62 -21.35
C PRO A 83 1.25 -7.42 -20.56
N ALA A 84 1.60 -6.20 -20.98
CA ALA A 84 1.13 -4.98 -20.32
C ALA A 84 -0.41 -4.90 -20.25
N ALA A 85 -1.10 -5.32 -21.31
CA ALA A 85 -2.57 -5.35 -21.37
C ALA A 85 -3.20 -6.33 -20.36
N GLU A 86 -2.48 -7.38 -19.95
CA GLU A 86 -2.97 -8.39 -19.00
C GLU A 86 -2.59 -8.07 -17.56
N SER A 87 -1.71 -7.09 -17.34
CA SER A 87 -1.20 -6.73 -16.01
C SER A 87 -2.30 -6.20 -15.07
N PHE A 88 -3.44 -5.80 -15.63
CA PHE A 88 -4.64 -5.34 -14.90
C PHE A 88 -5.83 -6.29 -15.07
N THR A 89 -5.59 -7.51 -15.55
CA THR A 89 -6.65 -8.51 -15.76
C THR A 89 -6.62 -9.52 -14.61
N PRO A 90 -7.64 -9.57 -13.74
CA PRO A 90 -7.60 -10.46 -12.58
C PRO A 90 -7.42 -11.94 -12.90
N SER A 91 -7.93 -12.42 -14.05
CA SER A 91 -7.75 -13.81 -14.47
C SER A 91 -6.32 -14.18 -14.88
N ALA A 92 -5.42 -13.20 -15.02
CA ALA A 92 -3.99 -13.41 -15.27
C ALA A 92 -3.18 -13.69 -13.97
N TYR A 93 -3.86 -13.65 -12.81
CA TYR A 93 -3.28 -13.84 -11.50
C TYR A 93 -3.83 -15.10 -10.82
N LEU A 94 -3.04 -15.62 -9.87
CA LEU A 94 -3.47 -16.68 -8.97
C LEU A 94 -4.45 -16.12 -7.93
N LYS A 95 -5.47 -16.91 -7.59
CA LYS A 95 -6.39 -16.55 -6.50
C LYS A 95 -5.64 -16.59 -5.16
N PRO A 96 -5.83 -15.60 -4.27
CA PRO A 96 -5.30 -15.66 -2.89
C PRO A 96 -5.78 -16.92 -2.16
N MET A 97 -5.11 -17.32 -1.08
CA MET A 97 -5.58 -18.45 -0.26
C MET A 97 -6.96 -18.17 0.35
N LEU A 98 -7.71 -19.24 0.67
CA LEU A 98 -8.94 -19.10 1.44
C LEU A 98 -8.63 -18.58 2.85
N GLY A 99 -9.47 -17.65 3.33
CA GLY A 99 -9.26 -16.93 4.59
C GLY A 99 -8.42 -15.65 4.47
N HIS A 100 -7.92 -15.31 3.27
CA HIS A 100 -7.31 -14.02 3.01
C HIS A 100 -8.33 -12.88 3.16
N ALA A 101 -7.91 -11.69 3.61
CA ALA A 101 -8.81 -10.57 3.92
C ALA A 101 -9.81 -10.24 2.79
N HIS A 102 -9.40 -10.39 1.54
CA HIS A 102 -10.24 -10.15 0.35
C HIS A 102 -10.71 -11.44 -0.38
N ARG A 103 -10.51 -12.60 0.25
CA ARG A 103 -11.02 -13.92 -0.20
C ARG A 103 -11.25 -14.83 1.01
N GLN A 104 -12.32 -14.57 1.76
CA GLN A 104 -12.71 -15.38 2.92
C GLN A 104 -13.36 -16.69 2.50
N THR A 105 -14.11 -16.67 1.39
CA THR A 105 -14.81 -17.82 0.83
C THR A 105 -14.40 -18.10 -0.62
N GLU A 106 -14.81 -19.25 -1.17
CA GLU A 106 -14.50 -19.62 -2.56
C GLU A 106 -15.16 -18.71 -3.60
N THR A 107 -16.31 -18.13 -3.25
CA THR A 107 -17.10 -17.24 -4.11
C THR A 107 -16.66 -15.79 -4.05
N ASP A 108 -15.75 -15.44 -3.13
CA ASP A 108 -15.30 -14.07 -2.98
C ASP A 108 -14.38 -13.65 -4.13
N ASP A 109 -14.70 -12.49 -4.70
CA ASP A 109 -13.97 -11.86 -5.81
C ASP A 109 -13.36 -10.50 -5.42
N GLY A 110 -13.45 -10.09 -4.15
CA GLY A 110 -12.98 -8.79 -3.67
C GLY A 110 -11.50 -8.52 -3.96
N TRP A 111 -10.66 -9.56 -3.96
CA TRP A 111 -9.23 -9.47 -4.30
C TRP A 111 -8.97 -8.96 -5.73
N GLN A 112 -9.93 -9.11 -6.65
CA GLN A 112 -9.79 -8.60 -8.02
C GLN A 112 -9.62 -7.09 -8.05
N TYR A 113 -10.16 -6.37 -7.07
CA TYR A 113 -9.98 -4.93 -6.91
C TYR A 113 -8.56 -4.53 -6.49
N ASP A 114 -7.74 -5.45 -5.97
CA ASP A 114 -6.33 -5.18 -5.69
C ASP A 114 -5.45 -5.23 -6.96
N ILE A 115 -5.95 -5.86 -8.03
CA ILE A 115 -5.30 -5.93 -9.34
C ILE A 115 -5.81 -4.82 -10.24
N ASN A 116 -7.13 -4.66 -10.30
CA ASN A 116 -7.78 -3.68 -11.15
C ASN A 116 -8.71 -2.80 -10.31
N TYR A 117 -8.13 -1.80 -9.68
CA TYR A 117 -8.89 -0.75 -9.01
C TYR A 117 -9.17 0.38 -9.99
N PRO A 118 -10.39 0.53 -10.54
CA PRO A 118 -10.74 1.72 -11.28
C PRO A 118 -10.85 2.88 -10.29
N SER A 119 -9.88 3.80 -10.30
CA SER A 119 -10.08 5.09 -9.63
C SER A 119 -11.20 5.87 -10.32
N ARG A 120 -11.72 6.93 -9.66
CA ARG A 120 -12.71 7.83 -10.28
C ARG A 120 -12.24 8.46 -11.59
N SER A 121 -10.94 8.56 -11.80
CA SER A 121 -10.30 9.06 -13.03
C SER A 121 -9.96 7.96 -14.03
N GLY A 122 -10.30 6.70 -13.75
CA GLY A 122 -9.96 5.55 -14.60
C GLY A 122 -8.51 5.08 -14.50
N SER A 123 -7.63 5.83 -13.80
CA SER A 123 -6.25 5.44 -13.55
C SER A 123 -6.12 4.39 -12.45
N GLN A 124 -5.23 3.42 -12.64
CA GLN A 124 -4.85 2.47 -11.59
C GLN A 124 -3.81 3.10 -10.65
N PRO A 125 -3.92 2.90 -9.33
CA PRO A 125 -2.94 3.39 -8.38
C PRO A 125 -1.59 2.67 -8.57
N ALA A 126 -0.49 3.42 -8.46
CA ALA A 126 0.84 2.84 -8.48
C ALA A 126 1.09 1.95 -7.24
N MET A 127 1.87 0.90 -7.43
CA MET A 127 2.41 0.06 -6.36
C MET A 127 3.72 0.66 -5.88
N LEU A 128 3.84 0.91 -4.57
CA LEU A 128 4.96 1.67 -4.00
C LEU A 128 5.86 0.77 -3.17
N VAL A 129 7.17 0.96 -3.29
CA VAL A 129 8.18 0.39 -2.40
C VAL A 129 8.90 1.54 -1.70
N GLY A 130 9.06 1.40 -0.39
CA GLY A 130 9.79 2.37 0.42
C GLY A 130 11.29 2.31 0.18
N ASP A 131 11.94 3.46 0.30
CA ASP A 131 13.39 3.53 0.42
C ASP A 131 13.82 2.89 1.75
N GLU A 132 14.67 1.87 1.70
CA GLU A 132 15.10 1.09 2.86
C GLU A 132 15.81 1.94 3.94
N GLN A 133 16.44 3.05 3.54
CA GLN A 133 17.15 3.94 4.47
C GLN A 133 16.26 5.08 4.99
N LEU A 134 15.10 5.31 4.35
CA LEU A 134 14.21 6.44 4.62
C LEU A 134 12.76 5.98 4.83
N SER A 135 12.62 4.88 5.57
CA SER A 135 11.34 4.30 5.98
C SER A 135 11.34 3.96 7.46
N PHE A 136 10.29 4.36 8.16
CA PHE A 136 10.16 4.26 9.62
C PHE A 136 8.81 3.65 9.97
N ALA A 137 8.79 2.78 10.97
CA ALA A 137 7.58 2.18 11.51
C ALA A 137 7.58 2.32 13.04
N TRP A 138 6.41 2.63 13.60
CA TRP A 138 6.23 2.77 15.05
C TRP A 138 5.36 1.64 15.56
N THR A 139 5.88 0.88 16.53
CA THR A 139 5.15 -0.21 17.20
C THR A 139 4.30 0.28 18.37
N ARG A 140 4.45 1.55 18.77
CA ARG A 140 3.69 2.23 19.83
C ARG A 140 3.23 3.61 19.36
N PRO A 141 2.06 4.09 19.79
CA PRO A 141 1.49 5.37 19.37
C PRO A 141 2.21 6.54 20.07
N THR A 142 3.48 6.76 19.74
CA THR A 142 4.33 7.81 20.36
C THR A 142 4.22 9.16 19.65
N VAL A 143 3.68 9.18 18.44
CA VAL A 143 3.44 10.38 17.64
C VAL A 143 2.00 10.36 17.17
N GLN A 144 1.26 11.45 17.38
CA GLN A 144 -0.13 11.57 16.97
C GLN A 144 -0.44 12.92 16.34
N ARG A 145 -1.59 13.01 15.69
CA ARG A 145 -2.10 14.28 15.17
C ARG A 145 -2.63 15.14 16.31
N ARG A 146 -2.21 16.41 16.35
CA ARG A 146 -2.76 17.46 17.23
C ARG A 146 -4.23 17.72 16.96
N ARG A 147 -4.62 17.67 15.68
CA ARG A 147 -5.98 17.92 15.21
C ARG A 147 -6.49 16.71 14.42
N PRO A 148 -6.81 15.60 15.11
CA PRO A 148 -7.30 14.39 14.44
C PRO A 148 -8.64 14.67 13.78
N GLY A 149 -8.90 14.02 12.66
CA GLY A 149 -10.13 14.23 11.91
C GLY A 149 -10.20 13.38 10.65
N PRO A 150 -11.28 13.49 9.86
CA PRO A 150 -11.40 12.76 8.61
C PRO A 150 -10.21 13.09 7.67
N THR A 151 -9.45 12.07 7.29
CA THR A 151 -8.33 12.19 6.33
C THR A 151 -8.73 11.81 4.90
N ARG A 152 -10.02 11.59 4.63
CA ARG A 152 -10.51 11.15 3.32
C ARG A 152 -10.97 12.32 2.43
N PRO A 153 -10.77 12.20 1.10
CA PRO A 153 -9.95 11.21 0.43
C PRO A 153 -8.53 11.76 0.22
N TYR A 154 -7.60 11.47 1.15
CA TYR A 154 -6.15 11.67 1.00
C TYR A 154 -5.76 13.14 0.93
N ARG A 155 -5.30 13.68 2.06
CA ARG A 155 -4.70 15.02 2.09
C ARG A 155 -3.26 14.93 1.62
N GLU A 156 -2.94 15.70 0.60
CA GLU A 156 -1.57 16.11 0.34
C GLU A 156 -1.17 17.11 1.43
N TRP A 157 -0.02 16.87 2.04
CA TRP A 157 0.57 17.77 3.02
C TRP A 157 1.93 18.22 2.52
N THR A 158 2.24 19.50 2.75
CA THR A 158 3.64 19.90 2.78
C THR A 158 4.29 19.30 4.02
N LEU A 159 5.61 19.09 4.00
CA LEU A 159 6.33 18.60 5.16
C LEU A 159 6.07 19.48 6.40
N THR A 160 6.12 20.80 6.24
CA THR A 160 5.81 21.76 7.30
C THR A 160 4.41 21.56 7.88
N ALA A 161 3.38 21.45 7.01
CA ALA A 161 2.01 21.25 7.47
C ALA A 161 1.82 19.91 8.20
N LEU A 162 2.53 18.87 7.80
CA LEU A 162 2.54 17.60 8.52
C LEU A 162 3.20 17.76 9.89
N LEU A 163 4.41 18.31 9.95
CA LEU A 163 5.16 18.48 11.20
C LEU A 163 4.42 19.38 12.21
N ASP A 164 3.78 20.46 11.75
CA ASP A 164 2.97 21.34 12.59
C ASP A 164 1.72 20.65 13.14
N ASP A 165 1.24 19.59 12.49
CA ASP A 165 0.07 18.83 12.92
C ASP A 165 0.43 17.59 13.76
N LEU A 166 1.71 17.30 13.97
CA LEU A 166 2.18 16.19 14.80
C LEU A 166 2.60 16.66 16.19
N GLU A 167 2.37 15.81 17.17
CA GLU A 167 2.85 15.95 18.54
C GLU A 167 3.33 14.60 19.09
N ALA A 168 4.27 14.68 20.03
CA ALA A 168 4.66 13.52 20.83
C ALA A 168 3.55 13.22 21.84
N VAL A 169 3.26 11.94 22.06
CA VAL A 169 2.39 11.49 23.14
C VAL A 169 3.22 11.46 24.41
N THR A 170 2.94 12.39 25.33
CA THR A 170 3.47 12.35 26.70
C THR A 170 2.67 11.34 27.52
N GLU A 171 3.38 10.36 28.09
CA GLU A 171 2.83 9.40 29.06
C GLU A 171 2.47 10.05 30.39
#